data_AF-A0A3F3I574-F1
#
_entry.id   AF-A0A3F3I574-F1
#
_cell.length_a   1.000
_cell.length_b   1.000
_cell.length_c   1.000
_cell.angle_alpha   90.00
_cell.angle_beta   90.00
_cell.angle_gamma   90.00
#
_symmetry.space_group_name_H-M   'P 1'
#
loop_
_entity.id
_entity.type
_entity.pdbx_description
1 polymer ?
#
loop_
_entity_poly.entity_id
_entity_poly.type
_entity_poly.pdbx_seq_one_letter_code
_entity_poly.pdbx_strand_id
1 'polypeptide(L)'
;MTKVIFSGLLLILITTGCERSVDGLEEAELSNNPNVFVDGFSGGLEYAVFQGAVLNAFQVDTDVTSDGIGSSMRFAVPDVNDPRGSYAGGTFFTTSPRDLSEYNALTFYAKATESVPLGVVGFGNDLDQNKFTAEVTDFRANTNWKKYIIPIPDPSKLTSEKGMFFYSFGPIDGKGYTVWIDEVKFENLGTIGQPRFEILNGEDQTTNTFSGVTTSLSGLNSIYNLGDGTDQSVNSAAAYFEFASSNTSTAEVDEQGNVLVGAQGSAVITASVREVDADGSLTVESRGTFVSAPTPTRDAANVISIFSDAYNNVEVDYYNGFFNGDGQTTQGGTGPGGADLIVNGNGVINYTQLNFVGIGTFMNVPSIDATEMTHLHVDINVNEAIQPGDFIRLILLNSVGDGETSGSFTINSNILLQNTWLGLDIPLSSFNGLNDRSEIGLTFFVSDNTVSDIFVDNIYFFKN
;
A
#
# COMPACT_ATOMS: atom_id res chain seq x y z
N MET A 1 31.34 87.86 47.05
CA MET A 1 32.42 87.40 46.15
C MET A 1 33.01 86.12 46.72
N THR A 2 33.53 85.23 45.86
CA THR A 2 34.17 83.92 46.17
C THR A 2 33.16 82.76 46.11
N LYS A 3 33.05 82.04 44.97
CA LYS A 3 33.71 80.73 44.61
C LYS A 3 32.96 79.54 45.27
N VAL A 4 32.63 78.40 44.66
CA VAL A 4 33.23 77.55 43.60
C VAL A 4 32.16 76.53 43.12
N ILE A 5 32.27 76.11 41.86
CA ILE A 5 31.60 74.97 41.19
C ILE A 5 32.11 73.64 41.74
N PHE A 6 31.26 72.61 41.96
CA PHE A 6 31.72 71.22 41.83
C PHE A 6 30.63 70.24 41.37
N SER A 7 31.07 69.38 40.47
CA SER A 7 30.38 68.31 39.75
C SER A 7 29.97 67.17 40.68
N GLY A 8 28.78 66.60 40.46
CA GLY A 8 28.25 65.42 41.18
C GLY A 8 27.85 64.33 40.19
N LEU A 9 28.73 63.35 40.06
CA LEU A 9 28.71 62.18 39.18
C LEU A 9 27.47 61.28 39.44
N LEU A 10 26.71 60.97 38.40
CA LEU A 10 25.60 60.01 38.43
C LEU A 10 26.16 58.59 38.42
N LEU A 11 26.04 57.88 39.56
CA LEU A 11 26.48 56.50 39.72
C LEU A 11 25.37 55.54 39.23
N ILE A 12 25.58 54.94 38.06
CA ILE A 12 24.72 53.86 37.54
C ILE A 12 25.13 52.56 38.23
N LEU A 13 24.29 52.04 39.13
CA LEU A 13 24.41 50.68 39.66
C LEU A 13 23.96 49.69 38.58
N ILE A 14 24.91 48.93 38.03
CA ILE A 14 24.63 47.76 37.19
C ILE A 14 24.43 46.58 38.14
N THR A 15 23.20 46.12 38.32
CA THR A 15 22.91 44.85 38.96
C THR A 15 23.29 43.73 38.00
N THR A 16 24.47 43.13 38.19
CA THR A 16 24.82 41.87 37.54
C THR A 16 23.94 40.76 38.14
N GLY A 17 22.82 40.46 37.48
CA GLY A 17 22.16 39.17 37.68
C GLY A 17 23.14 38.09 37.25
N CYS A 18 23.44 37.13 38.14
CA CYS A 18 24.05 35.88 37.71
C CYS A 18 23.01 35.14 36.84
N GLU A 19 22.98 35.41 35.54
CA GLU A 19 22.50 34.41 34.59
C GLU A 19 23.49 33.24 34.70
N ARG A 20 23.03 32.13 35.29
CA ARG A 20 23.79 30.88 35.23
C ARG A 20 23.82 30.45 33.77
N SER A 21 25.00 30.44 33.18
CA SER A 21 25.23 29.86 31.88
C SER A 21 24.81 28.38 31.91
N VAL A 22 24.04 27.95 30.91
CA VAL A 22 23.70 26.55 30.65
C VAL A 22 24.70 25.90 29.70
N ASP A 23 25.73 26.63 29.24
CA ASP A 23 26.82 26.07 28.45
C ASP A 23 27.62 25.07 29.27
N GLY A 24 27.66 23.82 28.81
CA GLY A 24 28.38 22.71 29.45
C GLY A 24 27.55 21.87 30.41
N LEU A 25 26.22 22.01 30.43
CA LEU A 25 25.35 20.97 30.99
C LEU A 25 25.25 19.83 29.96
N GLU A 26 25.57 18.60 30.39
CA GLU A 26 25.32 17.41 29.58
C GLU A 26 23.82 17.34 29.26
N GLU A 27 23.48 17.04 28.00
CA GLU A 27 22.09 16.79 27.62
C GLU A 27 21.55 15.65 28.51
N ALA A 28 20.31 15.79 28.97
CA ALA A 28 19.69 14.76 29.78
C ALA A 28 19.60 13.47 28.96
N GLU A 29 20.33 12.44 29.38
CA GLU A 29 20.29 11.12 28.74
C GLU A 29 18.87 10.57 28.78
N LEU A 30 18.40 10.03 27.65
CA LEU A 30 17.14 9.32 27.60
C LEU A 30 17.23 8.05 28.45
N SER A 31 16.12 7.67 29.07
CA SER A 31 16.10 6.45 29.88
C SER A 31 16.35 5.23 28.99
N ASN A 32 17.28 4.36 29.39
CA ASN A 32 17.51 3.07 28.74
C ASN A 32 16.72 1.92 29.40
N ASN A 33 15.65 2.23 30.14
CA ASN A 33 14.91 1.23 30.90
C ASN A 33 14.30 0.14 29.96
N PRO A 34 14.74 -1.13 30.08
CA PRO A 34 14.26 -2.19 29.20
C PRO A 34 12.86 -2.68 29.54
N ASN A 35 12.40 -2.44 30.77
CA ASN A 35 11.20 -3.10 31.28
C ASN A 35 9.95 -2.44 30.71
N VAL A 36 9.01 -3.24 30.22
CA VAL A 36 7.67 -2.78 29.84
C VAL A 36 6.70 -3.21 30.92
N PHE A 37 6.64 -4.52 31.19
CA PHE A 37 5.83 -5.15 32.23
C PHE A 37 6.61 -6.30 32.87
N VAL A 38 7.05 -6.13 34.12
CA VAL A 38 7.81 -7.11 34.92
C VAL A 38 7.19 -7.09 36.32
N ASP A 39 6.29 -8.04 36.59
CA ASP A 39 5.35 -8.04 37.73
C ASP A 39 4.48 -6.77 37.88
N GLY A 40 4.53 -5.86 36.91
CA GLY A 40 3.91 -4.55 36.92
C GLY A 40 4.52 -3.63 35.86
N PHE A 41 3.85 -2.50 35.58
CA PHE A 41 4.30 -1.58 34.54
C PHE A 41 5.52 -0.76 34.97
N SER A 42 6.40 -0.52 34.00
CA SER A 42 7.44 0.50 34.11
C SER A 42 6.85 1.92 34.20
N GLY A 43 7.60 2.83 34.83
CA GLY A 43 7.18 4.22 34.97
C GLY A 43 7.04 4.96 33.63
N GLY A 44 6.02 5.82 33.53
CA GLY A 44 5.75 6.65 32.35
C GLY A 44 5.12 5.91 31.17
N LEU A 45 4.69 4.67 31.38
CA LEU A 45 3.95 3.88 30.40
C LEU A 45 2.47 4.25 30.42
N GLU A 46 1.91 4.47 29.24
CA GLU A 46 0.50 4.71 28.96
C GLU A 46 -0.05 3.55 28.12
N TYR A 47 -1.38 3.38 28.15
CA TYR A 47 -2.06 2.36 27.35
C TYR A 47 -3.20 3.00 26.54
N ALA A 48 -3.26 2.67 25.25
CA ALA A 48 -4.34 3.06 24.37
C ALA A 48 -4.94 1.83 23.67
N VAL A 49 -6.27 1.83 23.55
CA VAL A 49 -7.03 0.81 22.85
C VAL A 49 -7.19 1.22 21.39
N PHE A 50 -6.97 0.29 20.47
CA PHE A 50 -7.16 0.55 19.04
C PHE A 50 -8.64 0.67 18.68
N GLN A 51 -8.93 1.38 17.58
CA GLN A 51 -10.30 1.55 17.11
C GLN A 51 -10.93 0.19 16.78
N GLY A 52 -12.15 -0.05 17.27
CA GLY A 52 -12.89 -1.29 17.05
C GLY A 52 -12.52 -2.44 18.02
N ALA A 53 -11.46 -2.29 18.82
CA ALA A 53 -11.14 -3.24 19.87
C ALA A 53 -12.03 -3.07 21.10
N VAL A 54 -12.19 -4.15 21.86
CA VAL A 54 -12.93 -4.15 23.12
C VAL A 54 -12.17 -3.33 24.17
N LEU A 55 -12.76 -2.22 24.62
CA LEU A 55 -12.14 -1.23 25.52
C LEU A 55 -11.56 -1.82 26.81
N ASN A 56 -12.16 -2.88 27.34
CA ASN A 56 -11.74 -3.54 28.57
C ASN A 56 -11.24 -4.97 28.33
N ALA A 57 -10.73 -5.27 27.13
CA ALA A 57 -10.12 -6.56 26.84
C ALA A 57 -8.87 -6.80 27.70
N PHE A 58 -8.10 -5.73 27.96
CA PHE A 58 -6.90 -5.79 28.77
C PHE A 58 -7.19 -5.63 30.27
N GLN A 59 -6.60 -6.50 31.08
CA GLN A 59 -6.62 -6.46 32.54
C GLN A 59 -5.28 -6.95 33.10
N VAL A 60 -4.95 -6.56 34.33
CA VAL A 60 -3.85 -7.17 35.09
C VAL A 60 -4.41 -8.34 35.89
N ASP A 61 -3.71 -9.48 35.87
CA ASP A 61 -4.10 -10.73 36.53
C ASP A 61 -3.00 -11.16 37.53
N THR A 62 -3.37 -11.49 38.76
CA THR A 62 -2.45 -11.94 39.81
C THR A 62 -2.55 -13.44 40.11
N ASP A 63 -3.49 -14.14 39.48
CA ASP A 63 -3.73 -15.57 39.71
C ASP A 63 -3.00 -16.45 38.69
N VAL A 64 -2.85 -15.96 37.45
CA VAL A 64 -2.18 -16.68 36.35
C VAL A 64 -0.93 -15.92 35.91
N THR A 65 0.23 -16.29 36.44
CA THR A 65 1.53 -15.67 36.10
C THR A 65 2.52 -16.72 35.60
N SER A 66 3.62 -16.27 34.99
CA SER A 66 4.62 -17.15 34.38
C SER A 66 5.47 -17.91 35.39
N ASP A 67 5.73 -17.30 36.55
CA ASP A 67 6.57 -17.85 37.63
C ASP A 67 5.79 -18.22 38.90
N GLY A 68 4.48 -17.94 38.93
CA GLY A 68 3.57 -18.22 40.04
C GLY A 68 3.55 -17.16 41.15
N ILE A 69 4.24 -16.02 40.96
CA ILE A 69 4.16 -14.85 41.82
C ILE A 69 3.87 -13.59 40.99
N GLY A 70 3.67 -12.44 41.63
CA GLY A 70 3.53 -11.15 40.92
C GLY A 70 2.22 -10.96 40.17
N SER A 71 2.31 -10.48 38.92
CA SER A 71 1.15 -10.24 38.05
C SER A 71 1.50 -10.44 36.58
N SER A 72 0.50 -10.67 35.73
CA SER A 72 0.60 -10.80 34.28
C SER A 72 -0.41 -9.91 33.54
N MET A 73 -0.18 -9.73 32.24
CA MET A 73 -1.10 -9.05 31.33
C MET A 73 -2.12 -10.04 30.78
N ARG A 74 -3.41 -9.85 31.08
CA ARG A 74 -4.51 -10.69 30.61
C ARG A 74 -5.32 -9.99 29.52
N PHE A 75 -5.51 -10.66 28.39
CA PHE A 75 -6.28 -10.17 27.26
C PHE A 75 -7.45 -11.10 26.96
N ALA A 76 -8.68 -10.59 27.11
CA ALA A 76 -9.90 -11.31 26.77
C ALA A 76 -10.33 -10.98 25.34
N VAL A 77 -10.09 -11.91 24.41
CA VAL A 77 -10.51 -11.80 23.01
C VAL A 77 -12.01 -12.10 22.92
N PRO A 78 -12.82 -11.24 22.28
CA PRO A 78 -14.26 -11.44 22.16
C PRO A 78 -14.61 -12.54 21.16
N ASP A 79 -15.85 -13.04 21.23
CA ASP A 79 -16.45 -13.81 20.15
C ASP A 79 -16.74 -12.90 18.94
N VAL A 80 -16.97 -13.51 17.76
CA VAL A 80 -17.45 -12.74 16.60
C VAL A 80 -18.80 -12.10 16.91
N ASN A 81 -18.99 -10.86 16.43
CA ASN A 81 -20.18 -10.03 16.67
C ASN A 81 -20.40 -9.61 18.14
N ASP A 82 -19.39 -9.64 19.00
CA ASP A 82 -19.49 -9.04 20.32
C ASP A 82 -19.76 -7.52 20.19
N PRO A 83 -20.82 -6.99 20.84
CA PRO A 83 -21.20 -5.59 20.70
C PRO A 83 -20.17 -4.61 21.28
N ARG A 84 -19.19 -5.09 22.06
CA ARG A 84 -18.14 -4.26 22.67
C ARG A 84 -16.96 -3.97 21.73
N GLY A 85 -16.80 -4.76 20.67
CA GLY A 85 -15.67 -4.69 19.74
C GLY A 85 -15.37 -6.05 19.09
N SER A 86 -14.68 -6.04 17.96
CA SER A 86 -14.44 -7.26 17.14
C SER A 86 -13.15 -8.01 17.50
N TYR A 87 -12.28 -7.44 18.33
CA TYR A 87 -10.98 -8.00 18.70
C TYR A 87 -10.47 -7.39 20.02
N ALA A 88 -9.39 -7.94 20.57
CA ALA A 88 -8.63 -7.32 21.65
C ALA A 88 -7.36 -6.69 21.05
N GLY A 89 -7.13 -5.39 21.27
CA GLY A 89 -5.96 -4.73 20.70
C GLY A 89 -5.66 -3.37 21.30
N GLY A 90 -4.37 -3.05 21.36
CA GLY A 90 -3.90 -1.77 21.84
C GLY A 90 -2.38 -1.72 21.93
N THR A 91 -1.87 -0.55 22.30
CA THR A 91 -0.44 -0.28 22.44
C THR A 91 -0.11 0.29 23.82
N PHE A 92 1.04 -0.13 24.32
CA PHE A 92 1.71 0.38 25.50
C PHE A 92 2.89 1.22 25.02
N PHE A 93 2.87 2.50 25.37
CA PHE A 93 3.84 3.48 24.89
C PHE A 93 4.24 4.42 26.00
N THR A 94 5.38 5.10 25.88
CA THR A 94 5.87 6.03 26.90
C THR A 94 5.64 7.48 26.51
N THR A 95 5.37 8.33 27.51
CA THR A 95 5.26 9.78 27.28
C THR A 95 6.61 10.43 26.99
N SER A 96 7.70 9.83 27.49
CA SER A 96 9.08 10.23 27.23
C SER A 96 9.81 9.08 26.53
N PRO A 97 10.55 9.35 25.43
CA PRO A 97 11.22 8.29 24.69
C PRO A 97 12.33 7.63 25.49
N ARG A 98 12.67 6.41 25.09
CA ARG A 98 13.77 5.60 25.63
C ARG A 98 14.85 5.39 24.57
N ASP A 99 16.09 5.33 25.02
CA ASP A 99 17.18 4.81 24.20
C ASP A 99 17.21 3.29 24.37
N LEU A 100 16.80 2.57 23.33
CA LEU A 100 16.78 1.11 23.30
C LEU A 100 17.90 0.52 22.43
N SER A 101 18.87 1.35 22.02
CA SER A 101 19.89 0.96 21.05
C SER A 101 20.88 -0.11 21.53
N GLU A 102 20.93 -0.38 22.83
CA GLU A 102 21.75 -1.43 23.44
C GLU A 102 21.10 -2.83 23.44
N TYR A 103 19.81 -2.94 23.10
CA TYR A 103 19.05 -4.18 23.07
C TYR A 103 18.95 -4.76 21.66
N ASN A 104 18.71 -6.06 21.52
CA ASN A 104 18.53 -6.69 20.20
C ASN A 104 17.24 -7.50 20.07
N ALA A 105 16.42 -7.56 21.12
CA ALA A 105 15.10 -8.17 21.08
C ALA A 105 14.15 -7.57 22.12
N LEU A 106 12.87 -7.57 21.79
CA LEU A 106 11.80 -7.58 22.78
C LEU A 106 11.53 -9.06 23.16
N THR A 107 11.43 -9.35 24.45
CA THR A 107 11.10 -10.68 24.94
C THR A 107 9.94 -10.66 25.92
N PHE A 108 9.21 -11.76 25.98
CA PHE A 108 8.11 -11.95 26.91
C PHE A 108 7.76 -13.43 26.99
N TYR A 109 7.03 -13.82 28.03
CA TYR A 109 6.37 -15.11 28.11
C TYR A 109 4.92 -14.95 27.67
N ALA A 110 4.37 -15.95 26.98
CA ALA A 110 2.94 -15.98 26.67
C ALA A 110 2.34 -17.37 26.84
N LYS A 111 1.04 -17.38 27.14
CA LYS A 111 0.16 -18.54 27.28
C LYS A 111 -1.25 -18.15 26.83
N ALA A 112 -2.00 -19.10 26.29
CA ALA A 112 -3.41 -18.92 25.94
C ALA A 112 -4.28 -20.04 26.52
N THR A 113 -5.61 -19.86 26.52
CA THR A 113 -6.56 -20.90 26.94
C THR A 113 -6.59 -22.11 26.00
N GLU A 114 -6.11 -21.95 24.77
CA GLU A 114 -6.03 -22.98 23.74
C GLU A 114 -4.84 -22.75 22.81
N SER A 115 -4.52 -23.75 21.97
CA SER A 115 -3.39 -23.67 21.02
C SER A 115 -3.84 -23.08 19.69
N VAL A 116 -3.57 -21.79 19.47
CA VAL A 116 -4.18 -21.05 18.37
C VAL A 116 -3.27 -19.93 17.80
N PRO A 117 -3.45 -19.52 16.53
CA PRO A 117 -2.85 -18.30 15.97
C PRO A 117 -3.52 -17.07 16.58
N LEU A 118 -2.81 -16.32 17.40
CA LEU A 118 -3.34 -15.21 18.16
C LEU A 118 -3.49 -13.93 17.32
N GLY A 119 -2.59 -13.71 16.35
CA GLY A 119 -2.58 -12.51 15.50
C GLY A 119 -1.26 -11.76 15.60
N VAL A 120 -1.31 -10.46 15.89
CA VAL A 120 -0.15 -9.57 15.83
C VAL A 120 0.37 -9.22 17.22
N VAL A 121 1.70 -9.26 17.39
CA VAL A 121 2.41 -8.65 18.53
C VAL A 121 3.68 -7.95 18.04
N GLY A 122 4.06 -6.86 18.69
CA GLY A 122 5.25 -6.11 18.29
C GLY A 122 5.59 -4.97 19.24
N PHE A 123 6.49 -4.10 18.79
CA PHE A 123 6.82 -2.83 19.43
C PHE A 123 6.97 -1.73 18.36
N GLY A 124 7.18 -0.48 18.78
CA GLY A 124 7.35 0.68 17.89
C GLY A 124 6.06 1.38 17.48
N ASN A 125 4.89 0.91 17.94
CA ASN A 125 3.62 1.62 17.78
C ASN A 125 3.48 2.68 18.89
N ASP A 126 3.71 3.94 18.56
CA ASP A 126 3.72 5.09 19.47
C ASP A 126 2.50 6.01 19.32
N LEU A 127 1.56 5.64 18.43
CA LEU A 127 0.37 6.43 18.04
C LEU A 127 0.68 7.76 17.33
N ASP A 128 1.93 7.95 16.93
CA ASP A 128 2.38 9.10 16.14
C ASP A 128 2.85 8.60 14.77
N GLN A 129 4.15 8.59 14.51
CA GLN A 129 4.69 8.15 13.22
C GLN A 129 4.84 6.63 13.13
N ASN A 130 4.89 5.91 14.26
CA ASN A 130 5.17 4.48 14.32
C ASN A 130 6.44 4.11 13.52
N LYS A 131 7.48 4.97 13.61
CA LYS A 131 8.60 4.98 12.66
C LYS A 131 9.36 3.65 12.61
N PHE A 132 9.47 2.96 13.75
CA PHE A 132 10.27 1.76 13.90
C PHE A 132 9.43 0.57 14.41
N THR A 133 8.28 0.31 13.77
CA THR A 133 7.51 -0.89 14.09
C THR A 133 8.22 -2.16 13.67
N ALA A 134 8.19 -3.16 14.56
CA ALA A 134 8.66 -4.50 14.31
C ALA A 134 7.66 -5.49 14.93
N GLU A 135 7.05 -6.33 14.10
CA GLU A 135 5.92 -7.15 14.49
C GLU A 135 5.95 -8.59 13.95
N VAL A 136 5.34 -9.50 14.70
CA VAL A 136 5.08 -10.88 14.28
C VAL A 136 3.59 -11.00 14.01
N THR A 137 3.20 -11.29 12.77
CA THR A 137 1.80 -11.28 12.32
C THR A 137 1.06 -12.61 12.43
N ASP A 138 1.78 -13.73 12.53
CA ASP A 138 1.24 -15.05 12.90
C ASP A 138 1.78 -15.47 14.28
N PHE A 139 1.55 -14.65 15.30
CA PHE A 139 1.92 -14.98 16.66
C PHE A 139 1.09 -16.16 17.16
N ARG A 140 1.75 -17.21 17.69
CA ARG A 140 1.06 -18.44 18.14
C ARG A 140 1.40 -18.75 19.59
N ALA A 141 0.40 -18.97 20.43
CA ALA A 141 0.58 -19.51 21.77
C ALA A 141 -0.29 -20.72 22.04
N ASN A 142 0.03 -21.41 23.13
CA ASN A 142 -0.70 -22.58 23.60
C ASN A 142 -0.91 -22.53 25.11
N THR A 143 -1.42 -23.62 25.68
CA THR A 143 -1.78 -23.71 27.11
C THR A 143 -0.60 -23.71 28.08
N ASN A 144 0.64 -23.62 27.59
CA ASN A 144 1.85 -23.55 28.40
C ASN A 144 2.53 -22.21 28.23
N TRP A 145 3.15 -21.72 29.29
CA TRP A 145 4.05 -20.57 29.22
C TRP A 145 5.25 -20.93 28.36
N LYS A 146 5.51 -20.12 27.33
CA LYS A 146 6.70 -20.19 26.49
C LYS A 146 7.30 -18.79 26.38
N LYS A 147 8.63 -18.70 26.34
CA LYS A 147 9.33 -17.45 26.02
C LYS A 147 9.30 -17.20 24.51
N TYR A 148 8.99 -15.96 24.15
CA TYR A 148 8.98 -15.44 22.80
C TYR A 148 10.01 -14.32 22.67
N ILE A 149 10.52 -14.17 21.46
CA ILE A 149 11.59 -13.24 21.12
C ILE A 149 11.16 -12.57 19.82
N ILE A 150 11.06 -11.24 19.83
CA ILE A 150 10.90 -10.42 18.63
C ILE A 150 12.24 -9.70 18.43
N PRO A 151 13.10 -10.19 17.53
CA PRO A 151 14.35 -9.51 17.19
C PRO A 151 14.12 -8.07 16.73
N ILE A 152 15.03 -7.18 17.07
CA ILE A 152 15.04 -5.79 16.60
C ILE A 152 15.85 -5.73 15.30
N PRO A 153 15.26 -5.26 14.18
CA PRO A 153 15.94 -5.24 12.88
C PRO A 153 17.31 -4.54 12.88
N ASP A 154 17.31 -3.28 13.32
CA ASP A 154 18.51 -2.50 13.59
C ASP A 154 18.37 -1.72 14.90
N PRO A 155 18.93 -2.24 16.01
CA PRO A 155 18.93 -1.55 17.29
C PRO A 155 19.47 -0.13 17.25
N SER A 156 20.46 0.15 16.39
CA SER A 156 21.12 1.46 16.38
C SER A 156 20.18 2.60 15.97
N LYS A 157 19.02 2.28 15.37
CA LYS A 157 17.98 3.24 15.01
C LYS A 157 17.07 3.62 16.20
N LEU A 158 17.02 2.80 17.26
CA LEU A 158 16.13 2.98 18.41
C LEU A 158 16.74 3.86 19.51
N THR A 159 17.28 5.03 19.15
CA THR A 159 17.87 5.97 20.13
C THR A 159 16.83 6.81 20.87
N SER A 160 15.59 6.85 20.36
CA SER A 160 14.48 7.62 20.93
C SER A 160 13.14 6.97 20.57
N GLU A 161 12.83 5.84 21.18
CA GLU A 161 11.62 5.04 20.93
C GLU A 161 10.56 5.23 22.02
N LYS A 162 9.27 5.25 21.66
CA LYS A 162 8.14 5.38 22.60
C LYS A 162 7.21 4.18 22.60
N GLY A 163 7.03 3.49 21.48
CA GLY A 163 6.19 2.31 21.35
C GLY A 163 6.88 1.09 21.98
N MET A 164 6.43 0.68 23.16
CA MET A 164 7.12 -0.35 23.95
C MET A 164 6.59 -1.76 23.68
N PHE A 165 5.28 -1.90 23.50
CA PHE A 165 4.64 -3.18 23.20
C PHE A 165 3.24 -2.94 22.65
N PHE A 166 2.82 -3.67 21.62
CA PHE A 166 1.44 -3.67 21.16
C PHE A 166 0.99 -5.06 20.74
N TYR A 167 -0.33 -5.22 20.65
CA TYR A 167 -0.96 -6.47 20.27
C TYR A 167 -2.27 -6.22 19.52
N SER A 168 -2.67 -7.20 18.71
CA SER A 168 -3.97 -7.25 18.04
C SER A 168 -4.40 -8.70 17.83
N PHE A 169 -5.40 -9.13 18.61
CA PHE A 169 -5.86 -10.51 18.68
C PHE A 169 -7.35 -10.61 18.35
N GLY A 170 -7.67 -11.28 17.24
CA GLY A 170 -9.03 -11.52 16.79
C GLY A 170 -9.59 -12.89 17.19
N PRO A 171 -10.93 -13.08 17.14
CA PRO A 171 -11.56 -14.38 17.35
C PRO A 171 -11.12 -15.40 16.31
N ILE A 172 -11.13 -16.67 16.69
CA ILE A 172 -10.71 -17.79 15.84
C ILE A 172 -11.88 -18.74 15.67
N ASP A 173 -12.22 -19.04 14.43
CA ASP A 173 -13.46 -19.75 14.08
C ASP A 173 -14.71 -19.14 14.75
N GLY A 174 -14.69 -17.81 14.89
CA GLY A 174 -15.75 -17.03 15.53
C GLY A 174 -15.76 -17.06 17.07
N LYS A 175 -14.78 -17.71 17.71
CA LYS A 175 -14.72 -17.87 19.17
C LYS A 175 -13.63 -17.00 19.80
N GLY A 176 -13.98 -16.41 20.93
CA GLY A 176 -13.07 -15.71 21.82
C GLY A 176 -12.28 -16.67 22.71
N TYR A 177 -11.17 -16.17 23.24
CA TYR A 177 -10.24 -16.89 24.11
C TYR A 177 -9.54 -15.90 25.05
N THR A 178 -8.71 -16.40 25.96
CA THR A 178 -7.87 -15.53 26.81
C THR A 178 -6.40 -15.80 26.57
N VAL A 179 -5.62 -14.72 26.48
CA VAL A 179 -4.15 -14.74 26.41
C VAL A 179 -3.59 -14.08 27.66
N TRP A 180 -2.52 -14.66 28.18
CA TRP A 180 -1.68 -14.04 29.19
C TRP A 180 -0.30 -13.79 28.61
N ILE A 181 0.25 -12.62 28.89
CA ILE A 181 1.61 -12.21 28.56
C ILE A 181 2.28 -11.72 29.83
N ASP A 182 3.54 -12.06 30.02
CA ASP A 182 4.28 -11.75 31.24
C ASP A 182 5.76 -11.47 30.94
N GLU A 183 6.45 -10.81 31.86
CA GLU A 183 7.89 -10.51 31.76
C GLU A 183 8.29 -9.82 30.43
N VAL A 184 7.52 -8.81 30.01
CA VAL A 184 7.75 -8.03 28.80
C VAL A 184 8.90 -7.05 29.00
N LYS A 185 10.02 -7.28 28.31
CA LYS A 185 11.21 -6.43 28.38
C LYS A 185 12.11 -6.55 27.16
N PHE A 186 12.84 -5.47 26.89
CA PHE A 186 13.94 -5.48 25.92
C PHE A 186 15.17 -6.16 26.51
N GLU A 187 15.82 -7.02 25.73
CA GLU A 187 17.02 -7.75 26.14
C GLU A 187 18.10 -7.69 25.06
N ASN A 188 19.36 -7.85 25.48
CA ASN A 188 20.47 -8.10 24.58
C ASN A 188 20.87 -9.58 24.66
N LEU A 189 20.43 -10.36 23.69
CA LEU A 189 20.60 -11.81 23.64
C LEU A 189 21.77 -12.19 22.74
N GLY A 190 22.73 -12.96 23.28
CA GLY A 190 23.83 -13.54 22.49
C GLY A 190 23.43 -14.73 21.59
N THR A 191 22.14 -15.07 21.55
CA THR A 191 21.60 -16.25 20.83
C THR A 191 20.80 -15.89 19.58
N ILE A 192 20.78 -14.62 19.18
CA ILE A 192 20.16 -14.15 17.94
C ILE A 192 21.28 -14.00 16.91
N GLY A 193 21.12 -14.61 15.74
CA GLY A 193 22.15 -14.56 14.71
C GLY A 193 21.62 -14.75 13.30
N GLN A 194 22.53 -14.69 12.33
CA GLN A 194 22.26 -14.88 10.90
C GLN A 194 21.13 -13.99 10.37
N PRO A 195 21.24 -12.64 10.51
CA PRO A 195 20.23 -11.74 9.98
C PRO A 195 20.10 -11.94 8.47
N ARG A 196 18.86 -12.02 8.00
CA ARG A 196 18.47 -11.95 6.59
C ARG A 196 17.36 -10.93 6.46
N PHE A 197 17.34 -10.20 5.37
CA PHE A 197 16.37 -9.14 5.13
C PHE A 197 15.70 -9.38 3.80
N GLU A 198 14.45 -8.96 3.68
CA GLU A 198 13.68 -9.11 2.45
C GLU A 198 12.99 -7.79 2.15
N ILE A 199 12.93 -7.45 0.86
CA ILE A 199 11.95 -6.53 0.31
C ILE A 199 11.08 -7.29 -0.69
N LEU A 200 9.82 -6.89 -0.85
CA LEU A 200 8.86 -7.56 -1.73
C LEU A 200 8.73 -9.07 -1.45
N ASN A 201 8.90 -9.48 -0.18
CA ASN A 201 8.93 -10.87 0.28
C ASN A 201 10.07 -11.70 -0.35
N GLY A 202 11.21 -11.07 -0.68
CA GLY A 202 12.38 -11.73 -1.23
C GLY A 202 12.33 -11.94 -2.75
N GLU A 203 11.32 -11.39 -3.43
CA GLU A 203 11.10 -11.59 -4.86
C GLU A 203 11.62 -10.41 -5.70
N ASP A 204 12.20 -10.72 -6.85
CA ASP A 204 12.52 -9.73 -7.87
C ASP A 204 11.26 -9.43 -8.70
N GLN A 205 10.79 -8.18 -8.64
CA GLN A 205 9.61 -7.72 -9.36
C GLN A 205 9.98 -6.69 -10.41
N THR A 206 9.24 -6.69 -11.52
CA THR A 206 9.35 -5.67 -12.57
C THR A 206 8.02 -4.97 -12.74
N THR A 207 8.04 -3.64 -12.78
CA THR A 207 6.86 -2.82 -13.09
C THR A 207 7.13 -1.91 -14.28
N ASN A 208 6.15 -1.83 -15.19
CA ASN A 208 6.15 -0.90 -16.31
C ASN A 208 5.21 0.26 -15.97
N THR A 209 5.71 1.48 -15.99
CA THR A 209 4.98 2.64 -15.46
C THR A 209 5.39 3.95 -16.15
N PHE A 210 4.84 5.07 -15.70
CA PHE A 210 5.06 6.41 -16.26
C PHE A 210 5.57 7.38 -15.20
N SER A 211 6.22 8.45 -15.66
CA SER A 211 6.67 9.54 -14.80
C SER A 211 5.52 10.11 -13.96
N GLY A 212 5.79 10.34 -12.66
CA GLY A 212 4.85 10.90 -11.70
C GLY A 212 4.04 9.86 -10.91
N VAL A 213 4.13 8.57 -11.27
CA VAL A 213 3.53 7.50 -10.47
C VAL A 213 4.34 7.27 -9.20
N THR A 214 3.67 7.01 -8.08
CA THR A 214 4.30 6.63 -6.81
C THR A 214 3.78 5.26 -6.36
N THR A 215 4.71 4.38 -5.97
CA THR A 215 4.40 3.03 -5.47
C THR A 215 5.14 2.80 -4.16
N SER A 216 4.49 2.29 -3.13
CA SER A 216 5.16 1.91 -1.87
C SER A 216 5.69 0.49 -1.94
N LEU A 217 6.94 0.28 -1.49
CA LEU A 217 7.50 -1.04 -1.28
C LEU A 217 6.74 -1.75 -0.15
N SER A 218 6.61 -3.07 -0.29
CA SER A 218 5.93 -3.94 0.69
C SER A 218 6.77 -5.19 0.94
N GLY A 219 6.30 -6.09 1.81
CA GLY A 219 7.01 -7.33 2.12
C GLY A 219 8.40 -7.09 2.73
N LEU A 220 8.49 -6.06 3.58
CA LEU A 220 9.70 -5.69 4.29
C LEU A 220 9.84 -6.58 5.53
N ASN A 221 10.73 -7.56 5.48
CA ASN A 221 10.90 -8.54 6.56
C ASN A 221 12.34 -8.56 7.07
N SER A 222 12.50 -8.86 8.36
CA SER A 222 13.78 -9.16 8.98
C SER A 222 13.69 -10.54 9.63
N ILE A 223 14.60 -11.43 9.25
CA ILE A 223 14.58 -12.84 9.63
C ILE A 223 15.85 -13.14 10.42
N TYR A 224 15.68 -13.76 11.58
CA TYR A 224 16.79 -14.13 12.46
C TYR A 224 16.68 -15.56 12.92
N ASN A 225 17.82 -16.22 13.03
CA ASN A 225 17.90 -17.50 13.71
C ASN A 225 17.93 -17.30 15.23
N LEU A 226 17.06 -18.01 15.94
CA LEU A 226 16.97 -18.01 17.39
C LEU A 226 17.82 -19.13 18.01
N GLY A 227 18.04 -19.06 19.32
CA GLY A 227 18.88 -20.02 20.04
C GLY A 227 18.39 -21.48 20.03
N ASP A 228 17.13 -21.72 19.66
CA ASP A 228 16.57 -23.06 19.46
C ASP A 228 16.73 -23.57 18.02
N GLY A 229 17.39 -22.80 17.15
CA GLY A 229 17.64 -23.10 15.74
C GLY A 229 16.48 -22.76 14.81
N THR A 230 15.37 -22.21 15.32
CA THR A 230 14.25 -21.77 14.49
C THR A 230 14.48 -20.37 13.92
N ASP A 231 13.91 -20.10 12.75
CA ASP A 231 13.90 -18.76 12.18
C ASP A 231 12.65 -18.00 12.63
N GLN A 232 12.86 -16.77 13.11
CA GLN A 232 11.81 -15.82 13.42
C GLN A 232 11.80 -14.73 12.35
N SER A 233 10.70 -14.67 11.60
CA SER A 233 10.41 -13.54 10.70
C SER A 233 9.70 -12.43 11.46
N VAL A 234 10.10 -11.19 11.20
CA VAL A 234 9.56 -9.97 11.76
C VAL A 234 9.20 -9.06 10.59
N ASN A 235 7.95 -8.62 10.51
CA ASN A 235 7.55 -7.56 9.60
C ASN A 235 8.08 -6.24 10.15
N SER A 236 8.84 -5.52 9.33
CA SER A 236 9.69 -4.41 9.75
C SER A 236 9.31 -3.13 9.02
N ALA A 237 9.24 -2.02 9.75
CA ALA A 237 9.04 -0.71 9.16
C ALA A 237 10.15 -0.35 8.15
N ALA A 238 9.79 0.40 7.12
CA ALA A 238 10.71 0.87 6.09
C ALA A 238 11.92 1.64 6.65
N ALA A 239 11.76 2.34 7.77
CA ALA A 239 12.83 3.14 8.39
C ALA A 239 14.02 2.30 8.91
N TYR A 240 13.89 0.97 9.00
CA TYR A 240 15.01 0.08 9.28
C TYR A 240 15.91 -0.18 8.07
N PHE A 241 15.40 0.07 6.86
CA PHE A 241 16.07 -0.24 5.60
C PHE A 241 16.75 1.00 5.02
N GLU A 242 17.92 0.80 4.45
CA GLU A 242 18.60 1.76 3.60
C GLU A 242 18.32 1.38 2.15
N PHE A 243 17.42 2.13 1.51
CA PHE A 243 17.04 1.92 0.12
C PHE A 243 18.04 2.58 -0.83
N ALA A 244 18.28 1.95 -1.98
CA ALA A 244 19.12 2.48 -3.03
C ALA A 244 18.43 2.35 -4.38
N SER A 245 18.68 3.31 -5.27
CA SER A 245 18.26 3.25 -6.67
C SER A 245 19.48 3.24 -7.57
N SER A 246 19.51 2.33 -8.54
CA SER A 246 20.56 2.32 -9.57
C SER A 246 20.49 3.54 -10.51
N ASN A 247 19.34 4.22 -10.58
CA ASN A 247 19.16 5.45 -11.35
C ASN A 247 18.04 6.32 -10.76
N THR A 248 18.42 7.29 -9.92
CA THR A 248 17.50 8.22 -9.26
C THR A 248 16.75 9.14 -10.20
N SER A 249 17.22 9.33 -11.45
CA SER A 249 16.46 10.09 -12.45
C SER A 249 15.24 9.35 -12.97
N THR A 250 15.26 8.01 -12.96
CA THR A 250 14.15 7.15 -13.41
C THR A 250 13.25 6.72 -12.25
N ALA A 251 13.84 6.41 -11.09
CA ALA A 251 13.07 6.06 -9.90
C ALA A 251 13.84 6.49 -8.65
N GLU A 252 13.22 7.32 -7.82
CA GLU A 252 13.73 7.74 -6.53
C GLU A 252 12.94 7.02 -5.43
N VAL A 253 13.62 6.58 -4.38
CA VAL A 253 13.01 5.89 -3.24
C VAL A 253 13.29 6.69 -1.96
N ASP A 254 12.26 6.98 -1.18
CA ASP A 254 12.38 7.71 0.09
C ASP A 254 12.61 6.76 1.30
N GLU A 255 12.85 7.35 2.47
CA GLU A 255 13.06 6.61 3.74
C GLU A 255 11.81 5.83 4.22
N GLN A 256 10.64 6.13 3.65
CA GLN A 256 9.39 5.42 3.94
C GLN A 256 9.15 4.26 2.95
N GLY A 257 10.08 4.03 2.01
CA GLY A 257 9.97 3.00 0.99
C GLY A 257 9.02 3.38 -0.15
N ASN A 258 8.66 4.65 -0.32
CA ASN A 258 7.89 5.10 -1.48
C ASN A 258 8.82 5.36 -2.66
N VAL A 259 8.48 4.76 -3.80
CA VAL A 259 9.21 4.87 -5.05
C VAL A 259 8.47 5.84 -5.97
N LEU A 260 9.04 7.01 -6.22
CA LEU A 260 8.56 7.98 -7.20
C LEU A 260 9.22 7.74 -8.55
N VAL A 261 8.41 7.51 -9.57
CA VAL A 261 8.88 7.30 -10.94
C VAL A 261 9.17 8.66 -11.59
N GLY A 262 10.40 8.83 -12.03
CA GLY A 262 10.90 9.98 -12.77
C GLY A 262 10.94 9.75 -14.28
N ALA A 263 12.01 10.21 -14.92
CA ALA A 263 12.23 10.20 -16.36
C ALA A 263 12.19 8.79 -16.98
N GLN A 264 12.07 8.75 -18.31
CA GLN A 264 12.11 7.50 -19.08
C GLN A 264 13.45 6.77 -18.84
N GLY A 265 13.37 5.45 -18.62
CA GLY A 265 14.52 4.58 -18.44
C GLY A 265 14.21 3.41 -17.53
N SER A 266 15.27 2.70 -17.12
CA SER A 266 15.21 1.61 -16.15
C SER A 266 15.95 2.00 -14.87
N ALA A 267 15.41 1.60 -13.72
CA ALA A 267 16.06 1.69 -12.41
C ALA A 267 15.75 0.42 -11.61
N VAL A 268 16.71 -0.02 -10.80
CA VAL A 268 16.54 -1.13 -9.86
C VAL A 268 16.63 -0.54 -8.47
N ILE A 269 15.58 -0.77 -7.68
CA ILE A 269 15.53 -0.43 -6.27
C ILE A 269 15.92 -1.66 -5.45
N THR A 270 16.90 -1.48 -4.58
CA THR A 270 17.37 -2.48 -3.61
C THR A 270 17.33 -1.90 -2.21
N ALA A 271 17.53 -2.74 -1.20
CA ALA A 271 17.64 -2.30 0.19
C ALA A 271 18.73 -3.06 0.94
N SER A 272 19.19 -2.50 2.04
CA SER A 272 20.09 -3.17 2.98
C SER A 272 19.77 -2.76 4.42
N VAL A 273 20.20 -3.56 5.38
CA VAL A 273 20.16 -3.23 6.81
C VAL A 273 21.53 -3.53 7.40
N ARG A 274 22.19 -2.51 7.97
CA ARG A 274 23.54 -2.64 8.55
C ARG A 274 24.55 -3.30 7.61
N GLU A 275 24.58 -2.86 6.35
CA GLU A 275 25.45 -3.38 5.29
C GLU A 275 25.15 -4.83 4.85
N VAL A 276 24.06 -5.44 5.32
CA VAL A 276 23.57 -6.73 4.82
C VAL A 276 22.49 -6.44 3.78
N ASP A 277 22.73 -6.84 2.54
CA ASP A 277 21.76 -6.71 1.45
C ASP A 277 20.48 -7.49 1.78
N ALA A 278 19.33 -6.91 1.44
CA ALA A 278 18.05 -7.58 1.47
C ALA A 278 17.83 -8.38 0.18
N ASP A 279 17.23 -9.56 0.31
CA ASP A 279 16.75 -10.35 -0.83
C ASP A 279 15.53 -9.66 -1.47
N GLY A 280 15.42 -9.77 -2.80
CA GLY A 280 14.39 -9.12 -3.61
C GLY A 280 14.78 -7.74 -4.14
N SER A 281 14.12 -7.32 -5.21
CA SER A 281 14.36 -6.02 -5.86
C SER A 281 13.15 -5.54 -6.65
N LEU A 282 13.02 -4.23 -6.85
CA LEU A 282 12.03 -3.64 -7.76
C LEU A 282 12.74 -3.05 -8.98
N THR A 283 12.54 -3.66 -10.15
CA THR A 283 12.89 -3.05 -11.43
C THR A 283 11.75 -2.16 -11.90
N VAL A 284 12.01 -0.86 -11.99
CA VAL A 284 11.10 0.15 -12.51
C VAL A 284 11.48 0.48 -13.95
N GLU A 285 10.61 0.14 -14.88
CA GLU A 285 10.70 0.53 -16.28
C GLU A 285 9.77 1.73 -16.53
N SER A 286 10.33 2.93 -16.48
CA SER A 286 9.60 4.16 -16.80
C SER A 286 9.56 4.38 -18.30
N ARG A 287 8.35 4.51 -18.85
CA ARG A 287 8.10 4.89 -20.24
C ARG A 287 8.18 6.41 -20.47
N GLY A 288 8.52 7.17 -19.43
CA GLY A 288 8.54 8.64 -19.45
C GLY A 288 7.18 9.25 -19.13
N THR A 289 6.98 10.50 -19.53
CA THR A 289 5.71 11.20 -19.32
C THR A 289 4.60 10.49 -20.07
N PHE A 290 3.53 10.13 -19.37
CA PHE A 290 2.32 9.65 -20.01
C PHE A 290 1.73 10.75 -20.89
N VAL A 291 1.58 10.47 -22.18
CA VAL A 291 0.88 11.35 -23.12
C VAL A 291 -0.55 10.85 -23.21
N SER A 292 -1.52 11.64 -22.77
CA SER A 292 -2.95 11.32 -22.88
C SER A 292 -3.42 11.29 -24.34
N ALA A 293 -4.53 10.59 -24.60
CA ALA A 293 -5.16 10.65 -25.90
C ALA A 293 -5.61 12.08 -26.23
N PRO A 294 -5.72 12.46 -27.51
CA PRO A 294 -6.22 13.78 -27.89
C PRO A 294 -7.61 14.04 -27.32
N THR A 295 -7.80 15.15 -26.60
CA THR A 295 -9.13 15.51 -26.07
C THR A 295 -10.14 15.69 -27.21
N PRO A 296 -11.26 14.97 -27.21
CA PRO A 296 -12.32 15.15 -28.19
C PRO A 296 -12.85 16.59 -28.23
N THR A 297 -13.12 17.11 -29.43
CA THR A 297 -13.57 18.50 -29.64
C THR A 297 -14.95 18.58 -30.30
N ARG A 298 -15.60 17.44 -30.53
CA ARG A 298 -16.94 17.39 -31.14
C ARG A 298 -17.99 17.99 -30.21
N ASP A 299 -19.04 18.55 -30.81
CA ASP A 299 -20.19 19.05 -30.06
C ASP A 299 -20.86 17.89 -29.31
N ALA A 300 -20.97 18.03 -27.99
CA ALA A 300 -21.56 17.01 -27.11
C ALA A 300 -23.01 16.66 -27.51
N ALA A 301 -23.75 17.56 -28.17
CA ALA A 301 -25.10 17.29 -28.66
C ALA A 301 -25.14 16.23 -29.80
N ASN A 302 -23.99 15.96 -30.44
CA ASN A 302 -23.84 15.02 -31.53
C ASN A 302 -23.07 13.75 -31.12
N VAL A 303 -22.90 13.52 -29.82
CA VAL A 303 -22.06 12.45 -29.27
C VAL A 303 -22.87 11.58 -28.30
N ILE A 304 -22.71 10.26 -28.42
CA ILE A 304 -23.09 9.28 -27.39
C ILE A 304 -21.79 8.70 -26.84
N SER A 305 -21.40 9.16 -25.64
CA SER A 305 -20.11 8.78 -25.05
C SER A 305 -20.22 7.53 -24.19
N ILE A 306 -19.37 6.54 -24.42
CA ILE A 306 -19.24 5.32 -23.60
C ILE A 306 -18.12 5.51 -22.56
N PHE A 307 -16.99 6.08 -22.99
CA PHE A 307 -15.84 6.34 -22.13
C PHE A 307 -15.06 7.54 -22.67
N SER A 308 -15.19 8.70 -22.03
CA SER A 308 -14.38 9.89 -22.27
C SER A 308 -14.57 10.88 -21.12
N ASP A 309 -13.51 11.58 -20.71
CA ASP A 309 -13.62 12.68 -19.75
C ASP A 309 -14.09 14.00 -20.39
N ALA A 310 -14.17 14.07 -21.72
CA ALA A 310 -14.64 15.26 -22.44
C ALA A 310 -16.18 15.38 -22.50
N TYR A 311 -16.90 14.28 -22.22
CA TYR A 311 -18.35 14.18 -22.36
C TYR A 311 -18.98 13.53 -21.14
N ASN A 312 -20.30 13.69 -21.00
CA ASN A 312 -21.05 12.87 -20.07
C ASN A 312 -21.22 11.47 -20.68
N ASN A 313 -20.65 10.47 -20.02
CA ASN A 313 -20.79 9.08 -20.44
C ASN A 313 -22.21 8.57 -20.18
N VAL A 314 -22.70 7.71 -21.07
CA VAL A 314 -23.90 6.90 -20.82
C VAL A 314 -23.61 5.89 -19.70
N GLU A 315 -24.66 5.33 -19.13
CA GLU A 315 -24.51 4.25 -18.16
C GLU A 315 -23.92 3.00 -18.85
N VAL A 316 -22.95 2.37 -18.20
CA VAL A 316 -22.23 1.18 -18.68
C VAL A 316 -22.26 0.14 -17.56
N ASP A 317 -22.64 -1.10 -17.87
CA ASP A 317 -22.67 -2.20 -16.91
C ASP A 317 -21.25 -2.57 -16.45
N TYR A 318 -20.33 -2.67 -17.41
CA TYR A 318 -18.93 -2.99 -17.19
C TYR A 318 -18.08 -2.61 -18.40
N TYR A 319 -16.81 -2.31 -18.16
CA TYR A 319 -15.81 -2.15 -19.20
C TYR A 319 -15.03 -3.45 -19.48
N ASN A 320 -15.15 -4.45 -18.60
CA ASN A 320 -14.65 -5.79 -18.83
C ASN A 320 -15.68 -6.83 -18.35
N GLY A 321 -16.22 -7.62 -19.29
CA GLY A 321 -17.25 -8.63 -19.00
C GLY A 321 -16.74 -9.93 -18.37
N PHE A 322 -15.43 -10.14 -18.28
CA PHE A 322 -14.80 -11.35 -17.72
C PHE A 322 -15.46 -12.65 -18.19
N PHE A 323 -15.53 -12.86 -19.51
CA PHE A 323 -16.09 -14.07 -20.14
C PHE A 323 -15.14 -15.28 -19.99
N ASN A 324 -14.70 -15.57 -18.76
CA ASN A 324 -13.69 -16.57 -18.43
C ASN A 324 -14.16 -17.98 -18.83
N GLY A 325 -15.46 -18.26 -18.75
CA GLY A 325 -16.06 -19.52 -19.22
C GLY A 325 -15.94 -19.73 -20.72
N ASP A 326 -15.84 -18.64 -21.49
CA ASP A 326 -15.66 -18.62 -22.95
C ASP A 326 -14.18 -18.46 -23.34
N GLY A 327 -13.27 -18.52 -22.36
CA GLY A 327 -11.83 -18.47 -22.57
C GLY A 327 -11.23 -17.06 -22.60
N GLN A 328 -11.92 -16.03 -22.09
CA GLN A 328 -11.32 -14.70 -21.92
C GLN A 328 -10.13 -14.76 -20.95
N THR A 329 -9.02 -14.12 -21.31
CA THR A 329 -7.84 -13.91 -20.47
C THR A 329 -7.61 -12.44 -20.10
N THR A 330 -8.23 -11.52 -20.85
CA THR A 330 -8.03 -10.08 -20.70
C THR A 330 -8.34 -9.58 -19.28
N GLN A 331 -7.38 -8.88 -18.69
CA GLN A 331 -7.47 -8.15 -17.43
C GLN A 331 -7.59 -6.64 -17.68
N GLY A 332 -8.01 -5.87 -16.67
CA GLY A 332 -8.24 -4.41 -16.78
C GLY A 332 -9.70 -4.05 -16.94
N GLY A 333 -10.00 -2.75 -17.11
CA GLY A 333 -11.35 -2.20 -17.16
C GLY A 333 -12.10 -2.26 -15.83
N THR A 334 -11.36 -2.24 -14.71
CA THR A 334 -11.92 -2.49 -13.36
C THR A 334 -11.83 -1.29 -12.41
N GLY A 335 -11.06 -0.27 -12.77
CA GLY A 335 -10.99 0.94 -11.96
C GLY A 335 -12.31 1.72 -11.94
N PRO A 336 -12.41 2.76 -11.09
CA PRO A 336 -13.60 3.59 -10.99
C PRO A 336 -14.03 4.14 -12.35
N GLY A 337 -15.25 3.82 -12.81
CA GLY A 337 -15.72 4.22 -14.13
C GLY A 337 -14.99 3.54 -15.30
N GLY A 338 -14.30 2.43 -15.06
CA GLY A 338 -13.52 1.68 -16.06
C GLY A 338 -12.05 2.08 -16.17
N ALA A 339 -11.64 3.21 -15.59
CA ALA A 339 -10.30 3.76 -15.75
C ALA A 339 -9.28 3.06 -14.82
N ASP A 340 -8.38 2.26 -15.38
CA ASP A 340 -7.29 1.62 -14.62
C ASP A 340 -6.12 2.58 -14.35
N LEU A 341 -6.00 3.64 -15.17
CA LEU A 341 -5.05 4.73 -14.99
C LEU A 341 -5.79 6.06 -14.95
N ILE A 342 -5.43 6.95 -14.02
CA ILE A 342 -5.91 8.33 -14.01
C ILE A 342 -4.70 9.25 -14.03
N VAL A 343 -4.54 10.00 -15.11
CA VAL A 343 -3.42 10.92 -15.31
C VAL A 343 -3.95 12.33 -15.51
N ASN A 344 -3.64 13.24 -14.59
CA ASN A 344 -4.13 14.63 -14.61
C ASN A 344 -5.67 14.74 -14.73
N GLY A 345 -6.40 13.77 -14.16
CA GLY A 345 -7.86 13.71 -14.22
C GLY A 345 -8.43 13.17 -15.53
N ASN A 346 -7.59 12.69 -16.46
CA ASN A 346 -8.03 11.89 -17.60
C ASN A 346 -7.89 10.39 -17.26
N GLY A 347 -8.99 9.67 -17.36
CA GLY A 347 -9.09 8.23 -17.13
C GLY A 347 -8.77 7.44 -18.40
N VAL A 348 -7.98 6.38 -18.28
CA VAL A 348 -7.58 5.50 -19.37
C VAL A 348 -7.81 4.05 -18.97
N ILE A 349 -8.42 3.27 -19.87
CA ILE A 349 -8.57 1.83 -19.69
C ILE A 349 -7.27 1.15 -20.11
N ASN A 350 -6.75 0.22 -19.29
CA ASN A 350 -5.57 -0.56 -19.61
C ASN A 350 -5.93 -2.05 -19.69
N TYR A 351 -6.04 -2.58 -20.91
CA TYR A 351 -6.25 -4.01 -21.10
C TYR A 351 -4.92 -4.74 -21.23
N THR A 352 -4.70 -5.71 -20.34
CA THR A 352 -3.52 -6.59 -20.36
C THR A 352 -3.94 -8.05 -20.53
N GLN A 353 -3.03 -8.91 -21.00
CA GLN A 353 -3.35 -10.28 -21.41
C GLN A 353 -4.53 -10.34 -22.39
N LEU A 354 -4.63 -9.31 -23.25
CA LEU A 354 -5.73 -9.13 -24.18
C LEU A 354 -5.83 -10.32 -25.13
N ASN A 355 -6.99 -10.95 -25.14
CA ASN A 355 -7.40 -11.88 -26.19
C ASN A 355 -8.74 -11.43 -26.80
N PHE A 356 -9.71 -11.16 -25.95
CA PHE A 356 -10.90 -10.40 -26.24
C PHE A 356 -11.48 -9.78 -24.96
N VAL A 357 -12.18 -8.66 -25.07
CA VAL A 357 -12.89 -8.03 -23.94
C VAL A 357 -14.10 -7.28 -24.47
N GLY A 358 -15.19 -7.29 -23.71
CA GLY A 358 -16.43 -6.60 -24.05
C GLY A 358 -16.79 -5.52 -23.03
N ILE A 359 -17.23 -4.38 -23.53
CA ILE A 359 -17.89 -3.30 -22.78
C ILE A 359 -19.40 -3.50 -22.92
N GLY A 360 -20.11 -3.64 -21.80
CA GLY A 360 -21.53 -3.98 -21.75
C GLY A 360 -22.45 -2.80 -21.47
N THR A 361 -23.49 -2.66 -22.28
CA THR A 361 -24.55 -1.65 -22.13
C THR A 361 -25.91 -2.31 -22.41
N PHE A 362 -26.33 -3.31 -21.63
CA PHE A 362 -27.58 -4.03 -21.93
C PHE A 362 -28.22 -4.79 -20.77
N MET A 363 -27.49 -5.05 -19.68
CA MET A 363 -27.95 -5.93 -18.61
C MET A 363 -28.80 -5.18 -17.59
N ASN A 364 -28.24 -4.13 -16.98
CA ASN A 364 -28.90 -3.29 -15.98
C ASN A 364 -29.02 -1.84 -16.43
N VAL A 365 -28.49 -1.53 -17.62
CA VAL A 365 -28.52 -0.20 -18.24
C VAL A 365 -29.13 -0.31 -19.65
N PRO A 366 -29.67 0.78 -20.21
CA PRO A 366 -30.20 0.78 -21.57
C PRO A 366 -29.13 0.47 -22.61
N SER A 367 -29.51 -0.24 -23.66
CA SER A 367 -28.71 -0.34 -24.88
C SER A 367 -28.61 0.97 -25.62
N ILE A 368 -27.55 1.11 -26.41
CA ILE A 368 -27.26 2.32 -27.15
C ILE A 368 -28.01 2.31 -28.47
N ASP A 369 -28.89 3.29 -28.66
CA ASP A 369 -29.45 3.62 -29.97
C ASP A 369 -28.48 4.52 -30.75
N ALA A 370 -27.74 3.91 -31.67
CA ALA A 370 -26.80 4.57 -32.57
C ALA A 370 -27.37 4.76 -33.99
N THR A 371 -28.68 4.71 -34.19
CA THR A 371 -29.32 4.81 -35.52
C THR A 371 -29.07 6.15 -36.21
N GLU A 372 -29.02 7.25 -35.44
CA GLU A 372 -28.69 8.58 -35.96
C GLU A 372 -27.17 8.80 -36.11
N MET A 373 -26.35 7.91 -35.55
CA MET A 373 -24.90 8.05 -35.54
C MET A 373 -24.30 7.53 -36.84
N THR A 374 -23.16 8.10 -37.20
CA THR A 374 -22.47 7.80 -38.47
C THR A 374 -21.14 7.10 -38.27
N HIS A 375 -20.50 7.33 -37.13
CA HIS A 375 -19.16 6.82 -36.83
C HIS A 375 -19.06 6.36 -35.36
N LEU A 376 -18.14 5.43 -35.13
CA LEU A 376 -17.55 5.14 -33.82
C LEU A 376 -16.18 5.82 -33.78
N HIS A 377 -15.91 6.59 -32.73
CA HIS A 377 -14.57 7.04 -32.37
C HIS A 377 -13.99 6.14 -31.29
N VAL A 378 -12.70 5.85 -31.41
CA VAL A 378 -11.90 5.21 -30.36
C VAL A 378 -10.44 5.65 -30.47
N ASP A 379 -9.80 5.95 -29.35
CA ASP A 379 -8.35 6.10 -29.24
C ASP A 379 -7.74 4.81 -28.70
N ILE A 380 -6.78 4.24 -29.44
CA ILE A 380 -6.07 3.02 -29.05
C ILE A 380 -4.56 3.28 -29.06
N ASN A 381 -3.84 2.83 -28.04
CA ASN A 381 -2.38 2.83 -28.00
C ASN A 381 -1.87 1.43 -27.69
N VAL A 382 -1.09 0.84 -28.60
CA VAL A 382 -0.50 -0.50 -28.39
C VAL A 382 0.78 -0.36 -27.58
N ASN A 383 0.81 -0.98 -26.41
CA ASN A 383 1.87 -0.81 -25.41
C ASN A 383 3.02 -1.80 -25.53
N GLU A 384 3.10 -2.50 -26.66
CA GLU A 384 4.09 -3.52 -26.95
C GLU A 384 4.57 -3.43 -28.41
N ALA A 385 5.56 -4.25 -28.77
CA ALA A 385 6.11 -4.26 -30.12
C ALA A 385 5.14 -4.94 -31.10
N ILE A 386 4.62 -4.17 -32.07
CA ILE A 386 3.71 -4.67 -33.10
C ILE A 386 4.45 -5.58 -34.09
N GLN A 387 3.94 -6.80 -34.28
CA GLN A 387 4.46 -7.81 -35.20
C GLN A 387 3.61 -7.95 -36.47
N PRO A 388 4.16 -8.52 -37.56
CA PRO A 388 3.37 -8.92 -38.72
C PRO A 388 2.32 -9.96 -38.34
N GLY A 389 1.05 -9.65 -38.57
CA GLY A 389 -0.08 -10.52 -38.22
C GLY A 389 -0.93 -10.00 -37.06
N ASP A 390 -0.41 -9.03 -36.30
CA ASP A 390 -1.16 -8.40 -35.21
C ASP A 390 -2.38 -7.66 -35.72
N PHE A 391 -3.45 -7.69 -34.93
CA PHE A 391 -4.65 -6.91 -35.20
C PHE A 391 -5.41 -6.60 -33.91
N ILE A 392 -6.28 -5.60 -34.02
CA ILE A 392 -7.37 -5.37 -33.07
C ILE A 392 -8.65 -5.30 -33.89
N ARG A 393 -9.58 -6.21 -33.61
CA ARG A 393 -10.89 -6.27 -34.25
C ARG A 393 -11.93 -5.75 -33.28
N LEU A 394 -12.62 -4.70 -33.70
CA LEU A 394 -13.76 -4.14 -33.01
C LEU A 394 -15.02 -4.88 -33.47
N ILE A 395 -15.87 -5.29 -32.53
CA ILE A 395 -17.17 -5.91 -32.84
C ILE A 395 -18.25 -5.14 -32.11
N LEU A 396 -19.29 -4.74 -32.82
CA LEU A 396 -20.50 -4.17 -32.25
C LEU A 396 -21.60 -5.22 -32.32
N LEU A 397 -22.18 -5.55 -31.16
CA LEU A 397 -23.31 -6.48 -31.03
C LEU A 397 -24.59 -5.70 -30.73
N ASN A 398 -25.63 -5.91 -31.53
CA ASN A 398 -26.95 -5.31 -31.40
C ASN A 398 -27.96 -6.35 -30.88
N SER A 399 -28.91 -5.91 -30.04
CA SER A 399 -29.99 -6.73 -29.46
C SER A 399 -29.47 -7.96 -28.71
N VAL A 400 -28.51 -7.73 -27.81
CA VAL A 400 -27.89 -8.77 -26.97
C VAL A 400 -28.97 -9.54 -26.20
N GLY A 401 -28.99 -10.87 -26.34
CA GLY A 401 -29.99 -11.75 -25.72
C GLY A 401 -31.32 -11.90 -26.46
N ASP A 402 -31.58 -11.15 -27.54
CA ASP A 402 -32.82 -11.27 -28.34
C ASP A 402 -32.60 -10.96 -29.83
N GLY A 403 -32.38 -12.00 -30.65
CA GLY A 403 -32.22 -11.81 -32.10
C GLY A 403 -30.90 -11.13 -32.50
N GLU A 404 -29.82 -11.43 -31.79
CA GLU A 404 -28.50 -10.80 -31.91
C GLU A 404 -28.02 -10.65 -33.35
N THR A 405 -27.56 -9.44 -33.67
CA THR A 405 -26.81 -9.17 -34.90
C THR A 405 -25.48 -8.53 -34.55
N SER A 406 -24.49 -8.68 -35.42
CA SER A 406 -23.17 -8.10 -35.19
C SER A 406 -22.51 -7.66 -36.47
N GLY A 407 -21.62 -6.68 -36.34
CA GLY A 407 -20.64 -6.41 -37.36
C GLY A 407 -19.29 -6.10 -36.77
N SER A 408 -18.26 -6.26 -37.61
CA SER A 408 -16.87 -6.13 -37.17
C SER A 408 -16.05 -5.26 -38.11
N PHE A 409 -15.08 -4.57 -37.53
CA PHE A 409 -14.05 -3.82 -38.24
C PHE A 409 -12.68 -4.20 -37.69
N THR A 410 -11.73 -4.55 -38.56
CA THR A 410 -10.39 -4.99 -38.16
C THR A 410 -9.35 -3.92 -38.46
N ILE A 411 -8.61 -3.52 -37.43
CA ILE A 411 -7.42 -2.68 -37.50
C ILE A 411 -6.22 -3.61 -37.59
N ASN A 412 -5.54 -3.62 -38.74
CA ASN A 412 -4.39 -4.49 -38.97
C ASN A 412 -3.09 -3.84 -38.47
N SER A 413 -2.05 -4.66 -38.29
CA SER A 413 -0.74 -4.22 -37.78
C SER A 413 -0.09 -3.05 -38.52
N ASN A 414 -0.39 -2.84 -39.81
CA ASN A 414 0.13 -1.71 -40.58
C ASN A 414 -0.53 -0.37 -40.26
N ILE A 415 -1.63 -0.37 -39.49
CA ILE A 415 -2.34 0.83 -39.04
C ILE A 415 -2.08 1.07 -37.54
N LEU A 416 -1.93 0.00 -36.76
CA LEU A 416 -1.64 0.10 -35.32
C LEU A 416 -0.36 0.91 -35.06
N LEU A 417 -0.38 1.69 -33.97
CA LEU A 417 0.76 2.48 -33.53
C LEU A 417 1.24 2.00 -32.17
N GLN A 418 2.55 1.75 -32.07
CA GLN A 418 3.20 1.40 -30.83
C GLN A 418 3.49 2.66 -30.01
N ASN A 419 3.17 2.62 -28.71
CA ASN A 419 3.45 3.67 -27.73
C ASN A 419 2.92 5.07 -28.14
N THR A 420 1.91 5.12 -29.01
CA THR A 420 1.32 6.36 -29.53
C THR A 420 -0.17 6.15 -29.76
N TRP A 421 -0.98 7.15 -29.45
CA TRP A 421 -2.42 7.11 -29.67
C TRP A 421 -2.76 7.12 -31.16
N LEU A 422 -3.53 6.12 -31.55
CA LEU A 422 -4.22 6.01 -32.83
C LEU A 422 -5.69 6.34 -32.59
N GLY A 423 -6.09 7.57 -32.93
CA GLY A 423 -7.49 7.98 -32.95
C GLY A 423 -8.16 7.58 -34.27
N LEU A 424 -9.24 6.80 -34.19
CA LEU A 424 -9.96 6.27 -35.34
C LEU A 424 -11.39 6.77 -35.35
N ASP A 425 -11.75 7.50 -36.42
CA ASP A 425 -13.14 7.76 -36.77
C ASP A 425 -13.60 6.69 -37.77
N ILE A 426 -14.28 5.66 -37.28
CA ILE A 426 -14.65 4.49 -38.07
C ILE A 426 -16.10 4.65 -38.53
N PRO A 427 -16.37 4.75 -39.85
CA PRO A 427 -17.74 4.78 -40.35
C PRO A 427 -18.47 3.51 -39.90
N LEU A 428 -19.66 3.64 -39.33
CA LEU A 428 -20.44 2.48 -38.88
C LEU A 428 -20.84 1.57 -40.05
N SER A 429 -20.86 2.09 -41.28
CA SER A 429 -21.02 1.29 -42.50
C SER A 429 -19.85 0.34 -42.80
N SER A 430 -18.69 0.55 -42.19
CA SER A 430 -17.51 -0.30 -42.35
C SER A 430 -17.51 -1.53 -41.44
N PHE A 431 -18.44 -1.60 -40.48
CA PHE A 431 -18.65 -2.78 -39.65
C PHE A 431 -19.44 -3.83 -40.44
N ASN A 432 -18.71 -4.73 -41.11
CA ASN A 432 -19.30 -5.76 -41.96
C ASN A 432 -20.24 -6.66 -41.15
N GLY A 433 -21.52 -6.69 -41.52
CA GLY A 433 -22.57 -7.47 -40.83
C GLY A 433 -23.52 -6.62 -39.96
N LEU A 434 -23.13 -5.38 -39.61
CA LEU A 434 -23.93 -4.51 -38.75
C LEU A 434 -25.05 -3.83 -39.54
N ASN A 435 -26.20 -4.51 -39.61
CA ASN A 435 -27.38 -4.02 -40.34
C ASN A 435 -28.37 -3.26 -39.45
N ASP A 436 -28.26 -3.42 -38.13
CA ASP A 436 -29.09 -2.75 -37.13
C ASP A 436 -28.18 -2.14 -36.04
N ARG A 437 -28.60 -1.01 -35.50
CA ARG A 437 -27.86 -0.17 -34.54
C ARG A 437 -28.76 0.45 -33.47
N SER A 438 -30.02 0.03 -33.38
CA SER A 438 -30.97 0.60 -32.43
C SER A 438 -30.71 0.19 -30.98
N GLU A 439 -29.96 -0.88 -30.76
CA GLU A 439 -29.78 -1.52 -29.46
C GLU A 439 -28.37 -2.11 -29.33
N ILE A 440 -27.32 -1.32 -29.57
CA ILE A 440 -25.94 -1.77 -29.35
C ILE A 440 -25.75 -2.05 -27.86
N GLY A 441 -25.50 -3.32 -27.53
CA GLY A 441 -25.36 -3.80 -26.16
C GLY A 441 -23.94 -4.22 -25.79
N LEU A 442 -23.11 -4.55 -26.78
CA LEU A 442 -21.72 -4.94 -26.55
C LEU A 442 -20.79 -4.31 -27.57
N THR A 443 -19.69 -3.74 -27.08
CA THR A 443 -18.53 -3.32 -27.88
C THR A 443 -17.33 -4.17 -27.48
N PHE A 444 -16.86 -5.01 -28.40
CA PHE A 444 -15.69 -5.86 -28.17
C PHE A 444 -14.41 -5.30 -28.78
N PHE A 445 -13.30 -5.55 -28.09
CA PHE A 445 -11.95 -5.51 -28.61
C PHE A 445 -11.43 -6.95 -28.66
N VAL A 446 -11.00 -7.42 -29.83
CA VAL A 446 -10.51 -8.80 -30.04
C VAL A 446 -9.14 -8.76 -30.69
N SER A 447 -8.16 -9.44 -30.09
CA SER A 447 -6.80 -9.59 -30.64
C SER A 447 -6.42 -11.05 -30.91
N ASP A 448 -7.20 -12.03 -30.42
CA ASP A 448 -6.86 -13.46 -30.46
C ASP A 448 -5.43 -13.75 -29.92
N ASN A 449 -5.01 -12.98 -28.90
CA ASN A 449 -3.68 -13.01 -28.26
C ASN A 449 -2.50 -12.54 -29.14
N THR A 450 -2.74 -11.95 -30.32
CA THR A 450 -1.62 -11.37 -31.09
C THR A 450 -1.15 -10.04 -30.51
N VAL A 451 -2.08 -9.31 -29.88
CA VAL A 451 -1.80 -8.09 -29.11
C VAL A 451 -2.32 -8.30 -27.69
N SER A 452 -1.47 -8.13 -26.69
CA SER A 452 -1.71 -8.43 -25.28
C SER A 452 -1.86 -7.21 -24.38
N ASP A 453 -1.31 -6.05 -24.76
CA ASP A 453 -1.31 -4.83 -23.93
C ASP A 453 -1.71 -3.59 -24.75
N ILE A 454 -2.86 -2.99 -24.42
CA ILE A 454 -3.36 -1.77 -25.04
C ILE A 454 -3.92 -0.79 -24.00
N PHE A 455 -3.72 0.50 -24.24
CA PHE A 455 -4.57 1.53 -23.66
C PHE A 455 -5.72 1.88 -24.59
N VAL A 456 -6.88 2.16 -24.00
CA VAL A 456 -8.07 2.63 -24.70
C VAL A 456 -8.62 3.87 -23.99
N ASP A 457 -8.95 4.89 -24.78
CA ASP A 457 -9.60 6.12 -24.31
C ASP A 457 -10.62 6.57 -25.39
N ASN A 458 -11.46 7.54 -25.04
CA ASN A 458 -12.39 8.25 -25.94
C ASN A 458 -13.23 7.31 -26.83
N ILE A 459 -14.01 6.44 -26.22
CA ILE A 459 -14.97 5.56 -26.90
C ILE A 459 -16.31 6.29 -27.00
N TYR A 460 -16.73 6.68 -28.21
CA TYR A 460 -18.02 7.32 -28.40
C TYR A 460 -18.56 7.20 -29.82
N PHE A 461 -19.88 7.17 -29.98
CA PHE A 461 -20.53 7.31 -31.28
C PHE A 461 -20.80 8.78 -31.59
N PHE A 462 -20.73 9.17 -32.87
CA PHE A 462 -21.06 10.54 -33.26
C PHE A 462 -21.75 10.67 -34.63
N LYS A 463 -22.40 11.83 -34.82
CA LYS A 463 -22.96 12.29 -36.10
C LYS A 463 -22.27 13.57 -36.58
N ASN A 464 -22.11 13.69 -37.91
CA ASN A 464 -21.51 14.85 -38.57
C ASN A 464 -22.55 15.94 -38.87
#